data_AF-A0A961CGZ1-F1
#
_entry.id   AF-A0A961CGZ1-F1
#
_cell.length_a   1.000
_cell.length_b   1.000
_cell.length_c   1.000
_cell.angle_alpha   90.00
_cell.angle_beta   90.00
_cell.angle_gamma   90.00
#
_symmetry.space_group_name_H-M   'P 1'
#
loop_
_entity.id
_entity.type
_entity.pdbx_description
1 polymer ?
#
loop_
_entity_poly.entity_id
_entity_poly.type
_entity_poly.pdbx_seq_one_letter_code
_entity_poly.pdbx_strand_id
1 'polypeptide(L)'
;LASGEIDASTAADAMAEAYDAKIATLRAAAGDRFDDLELNALVFFVSITDDQLGTASMVAPMFGVGPEALVASPATLVGSVEQICDELQARRERWGLSYIVVQADALDAMAPIIDRLAGT
;
A
#
# COMPACT_ATOMS: atom_id res chain seq x y z
N LEU A 1 -15.32 4.24 3.44
CA LEU A 1 -16.22 3.54 2.50
C LEU A 1 -17.64 4.06 2.71
N ALA A 2 -18.15 4.91 1.82
CA ALA A 2 -19.48 5.51 1.96
C ALA A 2 -20.61 4.56 1.49
N SER A 3 -20.31 3.65 0.54
CA SER A 3 -21.25 2.66 0.00
C SER A 3 -21.20 1.30 0.72
N GLY A 4 -20.05 0.94 1.30
CA GLY A 4 -19.81 -0.41 1.84
C GLY A 4 -19.56 -1.46 0.75
N GLU A 5 -19.47 -1.04 -0.52
CA GLU A 5 -19.24 -1.89 -1.68
C GLU A 5 -17.78 -1.75 -2.16
N ILE A 6 -17.18 -2.84 -2.63
CA ILE A 6 -15.88 -2.78 -3.31
C ILE A 6 -16.15 -2.38 -4.77
N ASP A 7 -16.22 -1.07 -4.98
CA ASP A 7 -16.53 -0.43 -6.26
C ASP A 7 -15.37 0.46 -6.75
N ALA A 8 -15.56 1.15 -7.88
CA ALA A 8 -14.55 2.05 -8.44
C ALA A 8 -14.17 3.20 -7.48
N SER A 9 -15.09 3.64 -6.61
CA SER A 9 -14.79 4.67 -5.61
C SER A 9 -13.86 4.14 -4.52
N THR A 10 -14.01 2.87 -4.16
CA THR A 10 -13.10 2.17 -3.24
C THR A 10 -11.72 2.01 -3.85
N ALA A 11 -11.62 1.67 -5.13
CA ALA A 11 -10.33 1.61 -5.82
C ALA A 11 -9.65 2.99 -5.87
N ALA A 12 -10.37 4.06 -6.19
CA ALA A 12 -9.82 5.41 -6.19
C ALA A 12 -9.37 5.88 -4.79
N ASP A 13 -10.13 5.54 -3.75
CA ASP A 13 -9.79 5.82 -2.35
C ASP A 13 -8.53 5.07 -1.88
N ALA A 14 -8.12 4.03 -2.60
CA ALA A 14 -6.91 3.28 -2.35
C ALA A 14 -5.65 3.85 -3.03
N MET A 15 -5.75 4.94 -3.80
CA MET A 15 -4.61 5.53 -4.53
C MET A 15 -3.78 6.49 -3.66
N ALA A 16 -2.53 6.75 -4.09
CA ALA A 16 -1.56 7.54 -3.33
C ALA A 16 -2.08 8.92 -2.93
N GLU A 17 -2.74 9.64 -3.85
CA GLU A 17 -3.27 10.98 -3.60
C GLU A 17 -4.40 10.97 -2.56
N ALA A 18 -5.22 9.90 -2.55
CA ALA A 18 -6.25 9.73 -1.52
C ALA A 18 -5.61 9.47 -0.14
N TYR A 19 -4.49 8.74 -0.09
CA TYR A 19 -3.71 8.57 1.13
C TYR A 19 -3.09 9.89 1.61
N ASP A 20 -2.55 10.73 0.72
CA ASP A 20 -2.08 12.07 1.09
C ASP A 20 -3.17 12.88 1.80
N ALA A 21 -4.38 12.90 1.23
CA ALA A 21 -5.51 13.61 1.80
C ALA A 21 -5.96 13.02 3.16
N LYS A 22 -5.99 11.69 3.29
CA LYS A 22 -6.32 10.99 4.55
C LYS A 22 -5.30 11.29 5.63
N ILE A 23 -4.01 11.23 5.32
CA ILE A 23 -2.94 11.52 6.27
C ILE A 23 -2.96 12.99 6.68
N ALA A 24 -3.18 13.92 5.75
CA ALA A 24 -3.33 15.34 6.09
C ALA A 24 -4.51 15.59 7.03
N THR A 25 -5.65 14.92 6.76
CA THR A 25 -6.84 14.99 7.63
C THR A 25 -6.56 14.42 9.01
N LEU A 26 -5.88 13.27 9.09
CA LEU A 26 -5.49 12.65 10.35
C LEU A 26 -4.52 13.51 11.15
N ARG A 27 -3.50 14.10 10.51
CA ARG A 27 -2.56 15.02 11.16
C ARG A 27 -3.28 16.22 11.77
N ALA A 28 -4.18 16.85 11.02
CA ALA A 28 -4.96 17.98 11.51
C ALA A 28 -5.89 17.59 12.69
N ALA A 29 -6.51 16.41 12.62
CA ALA A 29 -7.44 15.94 13.66
C ALA A 29 -6.73 15.40 14.92
N ALA A 30 -5.53 14.84 14.77
CA ALA A 30 -4.75 14.33 15.88
C ALA A 30 -3.97 15.45 16.60
N GLY A 31 -3.43 16.42 15.87
CA GLY A 31 -2.55 17.43 16.45
C GLY A 31 -1.29 16.80 17.06
N ASP A 32 -0.93 17.22 18.26
CA ASP A 32 0.33 16.83 18.92
C ASP A 32 0.47 15.31 19.14
N ARG A 33 -0.64 14.58 19.25
CA ARG A 33 -0.61 13.11 19.44
C ARG A 33 -0.41 12.33 18.15
N PHE A 34 -0.26 12.99 16.99
CA PHE A 34 -0.13 12.28 15.72
C PHE A 34 1.07 11.32 15.73
N ASP A 35 2.20 11.75 16.30
CA ASP A 35 3.43 10.95 16.36
C ASP A 35 3.33 9.78 17.36
N ASP A 36 2.28 9.74 18.20
CA ASP A 36 1.96 8.60 19.06
C ASP A 36 1.12 7.52 18.34
N LEU A 37 0.64 7.81 17.12
CA LEU A 37 -0.20 6.89 16.36
C LEU A 37 0.63 5.91 15.55
N GLU A 38 0.33 4.62 15.70
CA GLU A 38 0.75 3.61 14.74
C GLU A 38 -0.28 3.51 13.62
N LEU A 39 0.13 3.88 12.41
CA LEU A 39 -0.77 3.87 11.25
C LEU A 39 -0.73 2.52 10.54
N ASN A 40 -1.93 1.96 10.38
CA ASN A 40 -2.12 0.71 9.66
C ASN A 40 -2.56 0.95 8.21
N ALA A 41 -2.09 0.11 7.29
CA ALA A 41 -2.57 0.04 5.93
C ALA A 41 -2.87 -1.40 5.53
N LEU A 42 -4.04 -1.60 4.92
CA LEU A 42 -4.40 -2.85 4.26
C LEU A 42 -3.79 -2.86 2.86
N VAL A 43 -2.89 -3.81 2.62
CA VAL A 43 -2.41 -4.19 1.29
C VAL A 43 -3.26 -5.36 0.81
N PHE A 44 -4.12 -5.10 -0.17
CA PHE A 44 -5.06 -6.10 -0.66
C PHE A 44 -4.42 -7.05 -1.69
N PHE A 45 -3.32 -6.65 -2.34
CA PHE A 45 -2.64 -7.44 -3.36
C PHE A 45 -1.13 -7.35 -3.23
N VAL A 46 -0.48 -8.51 -3.23
CA VAL A 46 0.97 -8.66 -3.20
C VAL A 46 1.38 -9.57 -4.35
N SER A 47 2.36 -9.14 -5.14
CA SER A 47 2.94 -9.96 -6.20
C SER A 47 4.44 -9.69 -6.33
N ILE A 48 5.25 -10.71 -6.03
CA ILE A 48 6.69 -10.67 -6.29
C ILE A 48 6.93 -11.00 -7.75
N THR A 49 7.62 -10.10 -8.46
CA THR A 49 7.85 -10.20 -9.90
C THR A 49 9.04 -9.34 -10.33
N ASP A 50 9.75 -9.77 -11.37
CA ASP A 50 10.80 -8.96 -12.01
C ASP A 50 10.22 -8.04 -13.11
N ASP A 51 8.94 -8.20 -13.45
CA ASP A 51 8.21 -7.35 -14.42
C ASP A 51 7.05 -6.63 -13.71
N GLN A 52 7.42 -5.56 -12.99
CA GLN A 52 6.49 -4.78 -12.18
C GLN A 52 5.34 -4.18 -13.02
N LEU A 53 5.67 -3.47 -14.11
CA LEU A 53 4.65 -2.82 -14.94
C LEU A 53 3.84 -3.81 -15.78
N GLY A 54 4.44 -4.91 -16.26
CA GLY A 54 3.68 -5.95 -16.95
C GLY A 54 2.69 -6.63 -16.02
N THR A 55 3.11 -6.98 -14.80
CA THR A 55 2.23 -7.55 -13.77
C THR A 55 1.13 -6.56 -13.39
N ALA A 56 1.47 -5.29 -13.16
CA ALA A 56 0.50 -4.25 -12.86
C ALA A 56 -0.51 -4.05 -13.99
N SER A 57 -0.08 -4.13 -15.26
CA SER A 57 -0.96 -3.99 -16.43
C SER A 57 -2.04 -5.07 -16.51
N MET A 58 -1.75 -6.27 -15.99
CA MET A 58 -2.72 -7.37 -15.93
C MET A 58 -3.76 -7.17 -14.82
N VAL A 59 -3.39 -6.48 -13.74
CA VAL A 59 -4.20 -6.37 -12.52
C VAL A 59 -4.95 -5.05 -12.44
N ALA A 60 -4.36 -3.95 -12.91
CA ALA A 60 -4.92 -2.61 -12.85
C ALA A 60 -6.34 -2.47 -13.41
N PRO A 61 -6.74 -3.19 -14.48
CA PRO A 61 -8.12 -3.18 -14.97
C PRO A 61 -9.15 -3.67 -13.94
N MET A 62 -8.78 -4.56 -13.02
CA MET A 62 -9.66 -5.04 -11.94
C MET A 62 -10.00 -3.91 -10.95
N PHE A 63 -9.17 -2.86 -10.89
CA PHE A 63 -9.33 -1.67 -10.05
C PHE A 63 -9.79 -0.44 -10.84
N GLY A 64 -9.92 -0.56 -12.17
CA GLY A 64 -10.27 0.57 -13.03
C GLY A 64 -9.23 1.68 -13.07
N VAL A 65 -7.95 1.37 -12.80
CA VAL A 65 -6.83 2.32 -12.79
C VAL A 65 -5.76 1.96 -13.82
N GLY A 66 -4.79 2.86 -14.02
CA GLY A 66 -3.60 2.59 -14.83
C GLY A 66 -2.54 1.76 -14.08
N PRO A 67 -1.62 1.07 -14.79
CA PRO A 67 -0.56 0.26 -14.17
C PRO A 67 0.30 1.05 -13.18
N GLU A 68 0.66 2.29 -13.52
CA GLU A 68 1.50 3.15 -12.68
C GLU A 68 0.78 3.56 -11.39
N ALA A 69 -0.52 3.87 -11.50
CA ALA A 69 -1.36 4.19 -10.34
C ALA A 69 -1.52 2.97 -9.42
N LEU A 70 -1.66 1.76 -10.01
CA LEU A 70 -1.69 0.52 -9.24
C LEU A 70 -0.37 0.31 -8.48
N VAL A 71 0.79 0.51 -9.12
CA VAL A 71 2.11 0.33 -8.48
C VAL A 71 2.32 1.35 -7.36
N ALA A 72 1.91 2.60 -7.57
CA ALA A 72 2.03 3.66 -6.56
C ALA A 72 1.03 3.55 -5.41
N SER A 73 0.02 2.67 -5.51
CA SER A 73 -1.02 2.51 -4.51
C SER A 73 -0.45 1.92 -3.21
N PRO A 74 -0.72 2.53 -2.04
CA PRO A 74 -0.36 1.94 -0.75
C PRO A 74 -1.08 0.62 -0.47
N ALA A 75 -2.16 0.34 -1.20
CA ALA A 75 -2.95 -0.87 -1.05
C ALA A 75 -2.43 -2.06 -1.88
N THR A 76 -1.34 -1.88 -2.62
CA THR A 76 -0.69 -2.95 -3.39
C THR A 76 0.81 -3.01 -3.10
N LEU A 77 1.41 -4.18 -3.35
CA LEU A 77 2.85 -4.36 -3.42
C LEU A 77 3.15 -5.21 -4.65
N VAL A 78 3.76 -4.61 -5.66
CA VAL A 78 4.12 -5.30 -6.91
C VAL A 78 5.56 -4.97 -7.23
N GLY A 79 6.39 -5.98 -7.48
CA GLY A 79 7.79 -5.79 -7.85
C GLY A 79 8.71 -6.84 -7.24
N SER A 80 10.01 -6.66 -7.38
CA SER A 80 10.98 -7.52 -6.73
C SER A 80 10.95 -7.32 -5.21
N VAL A 81 11.53 -8.26 -4.46
CA VAL A 81 11.64 -8.13 -3.00
C VAL A 81 12.32 -6.82 -2.60
N GLU A 82 13.37 -6.42 -3.33
CA GLU A 82 14.10 -5.18 -3.08
C GLU A 82 13.23 -3.95 -3.34
N GLN A 83 12.56 -3.90 -4.50
CA GLN A 83 11.64 -2.80 -4.83
C GLN A 83 10.52 -2.67 -3.78
N ILE A 84 9.96 -3.79 -3.32
CA ILE A 84 8.92 -3.78 -2.30
C ILE A 84 9.45 -3.31 -0.95
N CYS A 85 10.67 -3.70 -0.55
CA CYS A 85 11.29 -3.20 0.68
C CYS A 85 11.50 -1.69 0.62
N ASP A 86 12.06 -1.19 -0.48
CA ASP A 86 12.31 0.24 -0.69
C ASP A 86 11.00 1.04 -0.67
N GLU A 87 9.97 0.52 -1.34
CA GLU A 87 8.64 1.13 -1.38
C GLU A 87 8.00 1.18 0.03
N LEU A 88 8.10 0.11 0.83
CA LEU A 88 7.59 0.10 2.20
C LEU A 88 8.32 1.11 3.10
N GLN A 89 9.64 1.26 2.93
CA GLN A 89 10.41 2.27 3.65
C GLN A 89 10.01 3.69 3.22
N ALA A 90 9.89 3.94 1.91
CA ALA A 90 9.43 5.22 1.38
C ALA A 90 8.01 5.57 1.86
N ARG A 91 7.10 4.58 1.96
CA ARG A 91 5.75 4.75 2.53
C ARG A 91 5.79 5.11 4.01
N ARG A 92 6.68 4.49 4.78
CA ARG A 92 6.90 4.83 6.19
C ARG A 92 7.39 6.27 6.34
N GLU A 93 8.34 6.70 5.52
CA GLU A 93 8.85 8.08 5.54
C GLU A 93 7.80 9.11 5.12
N ARG A 94 7.09 8.84 4.02
CA ARG A 94 6.10 9.77 3.45
C ARG A 94 4.85 9.90 4.31
N TRP A 95 4.30 8.77 4.76
CA TRP A 95 2.97 8.71 5.36
C TRP A 95 2.97 8.24 6.82
N GLY A 96 4.05 7.65 7.32
CA GLY A 96 4.08 7.03 8.65
C GLY A 96 3.41 5.66 8.69
N LEU A 97 3.17 5.01 7.54
CA LEU A 97 2.58 3.68 7.49
C LEU A 97 3.61 2.64 7.94
N SER A 98 3.47 2.12 9.16
CA SER A 98 4.40 1.17 9.77
C SER A 98 3.79 -0.18 10.11
N TYR A 99 2.45 -0.28 10.14
CA TYR A 99 1.76 -1.55 10.36
C TYR A 99 1.00 -1.98 9.09
N ILE A 100 1.44 -3.09 8.48
CA ILE A 100 0.92 -3.55 7.20
C ILE A 100 0.12 -4.84 7.42
N VAL A 101 -1.10 -4.85 6.90
CA VAL A 101 -1.97 -6.03 6.88
C VAL A 101 -2.08 -6.52 5.45
N VAL A 102 -1.90 -7.83 5.24
CA VAL A 102 -2.03 -8.48 3.93
C VAL A 102 -3.13 -9.54 3.95
N GLN A 103 -3.58 -9.96 2.78
CA GLN A 103 -4.44 -11.13 2.64
C GLN A 103 -3.68 -12.42 3.00
N ALA A 104 -4.40 -13.45 3.45
CA ALA A 104 -3.80 -14.70 3.92
C ALA A 104 -3.01 -15.44 2.83
N ASP A 105 -3.40 -15.29 1.56
CA ASP A 105 -2.72 -15.87 0.40
C ASP A 105 -1.38 -15.21 0.07
N ALA A 106 -1.14 -13.99 0.57
CA ALA A 106 0.11 -13.28 0.42
C ALA A 106 1.19 -13.69 1.44
N LEU A 107 0.88 -14.60 2.38
CA LEU A 107 1.79 -14.96 3.48
C LEU A 107 3.17 -15.42 2.97
N ASP A 108 3.19 -16.35 2.01
CA ASP A 108 4.43 -16.89 1.46
C ASP A 108 5.21 -15.84 0.66
N ALA A 109 4.51 -14.94 -0.04
CA ALA A 109 5.13 -13.83 -0.75
C ALA A 109 5.74 -12.80 0.22
N MET A 110 5.15 -12.61 1.40
CA MET A 110 5.67 -11.67 2.40
C MET A 110 6.90 -12.19 3.15
N ALA A 111 7.09 -13.51 3.26
CA ALA A 111 8.21 -14.10 3.99
C ALA A 111 9.59 -13.50 3.63
N PRO A 112 10.03 -13.47 2.34
CA PRO A 112 11.33 -12.89 1.99
C PRO A 112 11.44 -11.37 2.23
N ILE A 113 10.32 -10.64 2.21
CA ILE A 113 10.28 -9.21 2.51
C ILE A 113 10.48 -8.99 4.01
N ILE A 114 9.80 -9.80 4.83
CA ILE A 114 9.94 -9.78 6.29
C ILE A 114 11.38 -10.10 6.67
N ASP A 115 11.98 -11.14 6.11
CA ASP A 115 13.38 -11.51 6.38
C ASP A 115 14.36 -10.38 6.08
N ARG A 116 14.08 -9.59 5.04
CA ARG A 116 14.92 -8.44 4.64
C ARG A 116 14.75 -7.22 5.53
N LEU A 117 13.53 -6.97 6.02
CA LEU A 117 13.21 -5.81 6.87
C LEU A 117 13.37 -6.11 8.37
N ALA A 118 13.47 -7.39 8.75
CA ALA A 118 13.67 -7.77 10.14
C ALA A 118 14.98 -7.16 10.69
N GLY A 119 14.85 -6.31 11.70
CA GLY A 119 15.99 -5.66 12.38
C GLY A 119 16.43 -4.31 11.79
N THR A 120 15.66 -3.74 10.86
CA THR A 120 15.81 -2.33 10.40
C THR A 120 14.86 -1.40 11.14
#